data_AF-A0A8T5NV44-F1
#
_entry.id   AF-A0A8T5NV44-F1
#
_cell.length_a   1.000
_cell.length_b   1.000
_cell.length_c   1.000
_cell.angle_alpha   90.00
_cell.angle_beta   90.00
_cell.angle_gamma   90.00
#
_symmetry.space_group_name_H-M   'P 1'
#
loop_
_entity.id
_entity.type
_entity.pdbx_description
1 polymer ?
#
loop_
_entity_poly.entity_id
_entity_poly.type
_entity_poly.pdbx_seq_one_letter_code
_entity_poly.pdbx_strand_id
1 'polypeptide(L)'
;MNFEDNPEVRERRYPDREFRPNRGNRREVQMTKVTCSSCGEECEVPFKPVSTKPVYCNDCFAKKDKGSFGKPSNKDFNIINEKLDKIMKALDIE
;
A
#
# COMPACT_ATOMS: atom_id res chain seq x y z
N MET A 1 25.95 -22.44 -8.66
CA MET A 1 26.47 -21.09 -8.39
C MET A 1 25.41 -20.39 -7.56
N ASN A 2 25.71 -20.03 -6.31
CA ASN A 2 24.74 -19.41 -5.41
C ASN A 2 24.56 -17.94 -5.79
N PHE A 3 23.30 -17.49 -5.89
CA PHE A 3 22.93 -16.13 -6.27
C PHE A 3 23.37 -15.08 -5.24
N GLU A 4 23.68 -15.52 -4.02
CA GLU A 4 24.10 -14.71 -2.87
C GLU A 4 25.56 -14.24 -2.96
N ASP A 5 26.35 -14.79 -3.89
CA ASP A 5 27.74 -14.43 -4.11
C ASP A 5 27.93 -13.40 -5.24
N ASN A 6 26.84 -12.88 -5.84
CA ASN A 6 26.95 -11.88 -6.91
C ASN A 6 27.32 -10.49 -6.34
N PRO A 7 28.53 -9.97 -6.60
CA PRO A 7 28.97 -8.68 -6.09
C PRO A 7 28.13 -7.48 -6.60
N GLU A 8 27.40 -7.63 -7.71
CA GLU A 8 26.50 -6.57 -8.22
C GLU A 8 25.25 -6.35 -7.36
N VAL A 9 24.87 -7.29 -6.49
CA VAL A 9 23.62 -7.22 -5.71
C VAL A 9 23.80 -6.45 -4.39
N ARG A 10 25.04 -6.30 -3.91
CA ARG A 10 25.35 -5.65 -2.62
C ARG A 10 25.27 -4.13 -2.64
N GLU A 11 25.11 -3.49 -3.81
CA GLU A 11 25.16 -2.03 -3.94
C GLU A 11 23.83 -1.37 -4.33
N ARG A 12 22.67 -2.00 -4.09
CA ARG A 12 21.43 -1.22 -3.93
C ARG A 12 21.38 -0.58 -2.55
N ARG A 13 22.38 0.25 -2.26
CA ARG A 13 22.32 1.32 -1.27
C ARG A 13 21.21 2.26 -1.72
N TYR A 14 20.03 2.16 -1.11
CA TYR A 14 19.17 3.34 -1.07
C TYR A 14 19.99 4.40 -0.31
N PRO A 15 20.22 5.58 -0.88
CA PRO A 15 20.86 6.65 -0.12
C PRO A 15 20.04 6.85 1.15
N ASP A 16 20.74 6.81 2.27
CA ASP A 16 20.22 7.07 3.61
C ASP A 16 19.28 8.27 3.49
N ARG A 17 17.99 8.06 3.80
CA ARG A 17 16.99 9.12 3.75
C ARG A 17 17.37 10.11 4.83
N GLU A 18 18.26 11.04 4.46
CA GLU A 18 18.62 12.18 5.25
C GLU A 18 17.33 12.78 5.76
N PHE A 19 17.22 12.70 7.08
CA PHE A 19 16.20 13.25 7.94
C PHE A 19 15.67 14.56 7.32
N ARG A 20 14.55 14.49 6.61
CA ARG A 20 13.86 15.70 6.15
C ARG A 20 13.33 16.34 7.41
N PRO A 21 13.86 17.49 7.87
CA PRO A 21 13.29 18.17 9.01
C PRO A 21 11.83 18.43 8.66
N ASN A 22 10.96 17.86 9.49
CA ASN A 22 9.53 18.01 9.40
C ASN A 22 9.24 19.51 9.32
N ARG A 23 8.96 20.02 8.12
CA ARG A 23 8.55 21.41 7.92
C ARG A 23 7.20 21.52 8.59
N GLY A 24 7.23 21.91 9.86
CA GLY A 24 6.11 22.27 10.70
C GLY A 24 5.37 23.48 10.13
N ASN A 25 4.71 23.28 9.01
CA ASN A 25 3.69 24.17 8.49
C ASN A 25 2.40 23.35 8.43
N ARG A 26 1.96 22.91 9.60
CA ARG A 26 0.60 22.41 9.82
C ARG A 26 -0.32 23.62 9.64
N ARG A 27 -0.68 23.91 8.39
CA ARG A 27 -1.74 24.85 8.09
C ARG A 27 -2.93 24.44 8.96
N GLU A 28 -3.48 25.38 9.73
CA GLU A 28 -4.68 25.14 10.53
C GLU A 28 -5.81 24.80 9.56
N VAL A 29 -6.08 23.51 9.41
CA VAL A 29 -7.19 23.02 8.59
C VAL A 29 -8.46 23.16 9.40
N GLN A 30 -9.46 23.82 8.83
CA GLN A 30 -10.79 23.90 9.44
C GLN A 30 -11.46 22.53 9.25
N MET A 31 -11.78 21.88 10.37
CA MET A 31 -12.53 20.64 10.39
C MET A 31 -14.00 20.95 10.16
N THR A 32 -14.61 20.33 9.15
CA THR A 32 -16.03 20.50 8.84
C THR A 32 -16.78 19.24 9.26
N LYS A 33 -17.86 19.40 10.03
CA LYS A 33 -18.76 18.31 10.40
C LYS A 33 -19.61 17.90 9.21
N VAL A 34 -19.63 16.60 8.90
CA VAL A 34 -20.33 16.02 7.76
C VAL A 34 -20.90 14.65 8.14
N THR A 35 -21.94 14.22 7.43
CA THR A 35 -22.50 12.87 7.59
C THR A 35 -21.89 11.94 6.56
N CYS A 36 -21.35 10.80 7.00
CA CYS A 36 -20.79 9.79 6.10
C CYS A 36 -21.89 9.16 5.23
N SER A 37 -21.72 9.18 3.91
CA SER A 37 -22.68 8.60 2.96
C SER A 37 -22.72 7.07 2.99
N SER A 38 -21.78 6.40 3.67
CA SER A 38 -21.74 4.93 3.76
C SER A 38 -22.26 4.37 5.08
N CYS A 39 -21.90 4.97 6.22
CA CYS A 39 -22.33 4.50 7.54
C CYS A 39 -23.37 5.40 8.21
N GLY A 40 -23.61 6.61 7.71
CA GLY A 40 -24.58 7.56 8.27
C GLY A 40 -24.11 8.28 9.55
N GLU A 41 -22.89 8.00 10.03
CA GLU A 41 -22.35 8.63 11.23
C GLU A 41 -21.79 10.03 10.94
N GLU A 42 -21.79 10.90 11.96
CA GLU A 42 -21.17 12.21 11.91
C GLU A 42 -19.64 12.09 12.02
N CYS A 43 -18.92 12.71 11.09
CA CYS A 43 -17.46 12.74 11.09
C CYS A 43 -16.94 14.14 10.75
N GLU A 44 -15.66 14.35 11.05
CA GLU A 44 -14.97 15.62 10.77
C GLU A 44 -13.97 15.43 9.64
N VAL A 45 -14.10 16.25 8.59
CA VAL A 45 -13.23 16.20 7.42
C VAL A 45 -12.46 17.51 7.24
N PRO A 46 -11.20 17.47 6.77
CA PRO A 46 -10.36 18.66 6.59
C PRO A 46 -10.65 19.43 5.28
N PHE A 47 -11.73 19.08 4.57
CA PHE A 47 -12.12 19.67 3.30
C PHE A 47 -13.59 20.07 3.30
N LYS A 48 -13.94 21.06 2.48
CA LYS A 48 -15.34 21.44 2.28
C LYS A 48 -16.01 20.43 1.35
N PRO A 49 -17.08 19.74 1.79
CA PRO A 49 -17.78 18.79 0.92
C PRO A 49 -18.44 19.54 -0.24
N VAL A 50 -18.37 18.96 -1.44
CA VAL A 50 -19.06 19.46 -2.63
C VAL A 50 -20.33 18.64 -2.84
N SER A 51 -21.44 19.28 -3.20
CA SER A 51 -22.77 18.63 -3.30
C SER A 51 -22.84 17.46 -4.30
N THR A 52 -21.87 17.35 -5.21
CA THR A 52 -21.85 16.32 -6.25
C THR A 52 -21.17 15.01 -5.83
N LYS A 53 -20.39 14.98 -4.75
CA LYS A 53 -19.57 13.81 -4.36
C LYS A 53 -19.92 13.33 -2.96
N PRO A 54 -20.10 12.01 -2.75
CA PRO A 54 -20.35 11.45 -1.43
C PRO A 54 -19.12 11.61 -0.52
N VAL A 55 -19.37 11.86 0.75
CA VAL A 55 -18.34 12.04 1.77
C VAL A 55 -18.25 10.77 2.58
N TYR A 56 -17.03 10.29 2.85
CA TYR A 56 -16.78 9.07 3.61
C TYR A 56 -15.92 9.36 4.83
N CYS A 57 -16.23 8.72 5.96
CA CYS A 57 -15.34 8.71 7.12
C CYS A 57 -14.05 7.93 6.81
N ASN A 58 -13.05 8.10 7.66
CA ASN A 58 -11.73 7.46 7.51
C ASN A 58 -11.86 5.94 7.33
N ASP A 59 -12.70 5.30 8.14
CA ASP A 59 -12.89 3.85 8.11
C ASP A 59 -13.56 3.36 6.82
N CYS A 60 -14.59 4.07 6.36
CA CYS A 60 -15.27 3.74 5.09
C CYS A 60 -14.36 4.00 3.88
N PHE A 61 -13.54 5.05 3.93
CA PHE A 61 -12.55 5.34 2.90
C PHE A 61 -11.50 4.23 2.82
N ALA A 62 -10.89 3.87 3.96
CA ALA A 62 -9.91 2.79 4.05
C ALA A 62 -10.47 1.42 3.63
N LYS A 63 -11.76 1.15 3.87
CA LYS A 63 -12.44 -0.06 3.40
C LYS A 63 -12.65 -0.05 1.88
N LYS A 64 -12.98 1.11 1.29
CA LYS A 64 -13.20 1.26 -0.16
C LYS A 64 -11.90 1.13 -0.95
N ASP A 65 -10.78 1.60 -0.40
CA ASP A 65 -9.45 1.48 -1.01
C ASP A 65 -8.88 0.06 -1.02
N LYS A 66 -9.56 -0.93 -0.43
CA LYS A 66 -9.20 -2.36 -0.56
C LYS A 66 -9.39 -2.92 -1.98
N GLY A 67 -9.92 -2.13 -2.91
CA GLY A 67 -9.87 -2.41 -4.35
C GLY A 67 -8.51 -2.11 -4.99
N SER A 68 -7.55 -1.57 -4.24
CA SER A 68 -6.18 -1.36 -4.69
C SER A 68 -5.46 -2.70 -4.63
N PHE A 69 -5.12 -3.28 -5.78
CA PHE A 69 -4.20 -4.39 -5.92
C PHE A 69 -3.01 -4.20 -4.96
N GLY A 70 -3.06 -4.90 -3.82
CA GLY A 70 -1.95 -4.94 -2.90
C GLY A 70 -0.74 -5.44 -3.67
N LYS A 71 0.42 -4.80 -3.47
CA LYS A 71 1.67 -5.31 -4.03
C LYS A 71 1.79 -6.78 -3.56
N PRO A 72 1.77 -7.76 -4.47
CA PRO A 72 1.75 -9.16 -4.08
C PRO A 72 2.95 -9.43 -3.18
N SER A 73 2.70 -10.11 -2.07
CA SER A 73 3.72 -10.33 -1.05
C SER A 73 4.68 -11.40 -1.56
N ASN A 74 5.93 -11.39 -1.10
CA ASN A 74 6.90 -12.45 -1.45
C ASN A 74 6.38 -13.86 -1.11
N LYS A 75 5.45 -13.98 -0.15
CA LYS A 75 4.85 -15.26 0.24
C LYS A 75 3.94 -15.83 -0.86
N ASP A 76 3.23 -14.96 -1.59
CA ASP A 76 2.34 -15.36 -2.68
C ASP A 76 3.16 -15.90 -3.87
N PHE A 77 4.34 -15.31 -4.12
CA PHE A 77 5.26 -15.76 -5.17
C PHE A 77 5.94 -17.08 -4.82
N ASN A 78 6.32 -17.30 -3.56
CA ASN A 78 6.97 -18.55 -3.13
C ASN A 78 6.06 -19.78 -3.34
N ILE A 79 4.75 -19.64 -3.09
CA ILE A 79 3.78 -20.73 -3.29
C ILE A 79 3.67 -21.10 -4.79
N ILE A 80 3.77 -20.12 -5.67
CA ILE A 80 3.75 -20.36 -7.12
C ILE A 80 5.03 -21.08 -7.54
N ASN A 81 6.20 -20.65 -7.05
CA ASN A 81 7.47 -21.28 -7.37
C ASN A 81 7.53 -22.75 -6.93
N GLU A 82 7.06 -23.08 -5.71
CA GLU A 82 6.99 -24.47 -5.26
C GLU A 82 6.08 -25.34 -6.13
N LYS A 83 5.00 -24.77 -6.67
CA LYS A 83 4.11 -25.49 -7.60
C LYS A 83 4.77 -25.70 -8.96
N LEU A 84 5.53 -24.72 -9.44
CA LEU A 84 6.29 -24.82 -10.68
C LEU A 84 7.38 -25.89 -10.56
N ASP A 85 8.08 -25.97 -9.42
CA ASP A 85 9.11 -26.99 -9.17
C ASP A 85 8.53 -28.41 -9.20
N LYS A 86 7.32 -28.60 -8.66
CA LYS A 86 6.62 -29.89 -8.71
C LYS A 86 6.23 -30.29 -10.13
N ILE A 87 5.85 -29.33 -10.97
CA ILE A 87 5.49 -29.57 -12.37
C ILE A 87 6.75 -29.87 -13.20
N MET A 88 7.83 -29.09 -13.02
CA MET A 88 9.12 -29.33 -13.67
C MET A 88 9.65 -30.73 -13.35
N LYS A 89 9.58 -31.14 -12.08
CA LYS A 89 9.97 -32.46 -11.61
C LYS A 89 9.06 -33.60 -12.14
N ALA A 90 7.79 -33.33 -12.39
CA ALA A 90 6.86 -34.33 -12.92
C ALA A 90 6.96 -34.48 -14.44
N LEU A 91 7.53 -33.50 -15.13
CA LEU A 91 7.76 -33.50 -16.56
C LEU A 91 9.21 -33.85 -16.94
N ASP A 92 10.07 -34.14 -15.95
CA ASP A 92 11.52 -34.37 -16.10
C ASP A 92 12.23 -33.27 -16.91
N ILE A 93 11.79 -32.02 -16.72
CA ILE A 93 12.38 -30.84 -17.35
C ILE A 93 13.34 -30.23 -16.31
N GLU A 94 14.63 -30.60 -16.39
CA GLU A 94 15.73 -29.91 -15.69
C GLU A 94 16.23 -28.69 -16.47
#